data_AF-A0A2K8T3H0-F1
#
_entry.id   AF-A0A2K8T3H0-F1
#
_cell.length_a   1.000
_cell.length_b   1.000
_cell.length_c   1.000
_cell.angle_alpha   90.00
_cell.angle_beta   90.00
_cell.angle_gamma   90.00
#
_symmetry.space_group_name_H-M   'P 1'
#
loop_
_entity.id
_entity.type
_entity.pdbx_description
1 polymer ?
#
loop_
_entity_poly.entity_id
_entity_poly.type
_entity_poly.pdbx_seq_one_letter_code
_entity_poly.pdbx_strand_id
1 'polypeptide(L)'
;MSQEEPNYNQNAFNQENAVNPMDLLFDEEWLRKAVEAEDKVGGNIGAGLDWGSGFGDLMLNLELLGRLTTLRISLNREVRLLLNNWNLGTATKIAVKTAREKLLQRLRLPTPEVKEHILVVLGRDELYGEEFISNREILRELLAVLLKQEDWETIAAVAADSLKERIMHQVSVEKISA
;
A
#
# COMPACT_ATOMS: atom_id res chain seq x y z
N MET A 1 -11.06 -27.18 -59.38
CA MET A 1 -10.59 -25.85 -58.97
C MET A 1 -11.76 -25.17 -58.28
N SER A 2 -11.82 -25.27 -56.96
CA SER A 2 -12.87 -24.68 -56.13
C SER A 2 -12.23 -23.53 -55.38
N GLN A 3 -12.70 -22.31 -55.62
CA GLN A 3 -12.29 -21.13 -54.87
C GLN A 3 -13.22 -21.01 -53.66
N GLU A 4 -12.68 -21.22 -52.46
CA GLU A 4 -13.33 -20.90 -51.19
C GLU A 4 -13.08 -19.42 -50.87
N GLU A 5 -14.17 -18.67 -50.64
CA GLU A 5 -14.12 -17.34 -50.06
C GLU A 5 -13.80 -17.44 -48.55
N PRO A 6 -12.92 -16.60 -47.99
CA PRO A 6 -12.69 -16.59 -46.56
C PRO A 6 -13.85 -15.89 -45.86
N ASN A 7 -14.66 -16.70 -45.16
CA ASN A 7 -15.66 -16.28 -44.20
C ASN A 7 -14.97 -15.46 -43.09
N TYR A 8 -15.21 -14.14 -43.08
CA TYR A 8 -14.86 -13.27 -41.95
C TYR A 8 -15.72 -13.68 -40.75
N ASN A 9 -15.24 -14.66 -39.99
CA ASN A 9 -15.75 -14.90 -38.65
C ASN A 9 -15.38 -13.70 -37.79
N GLN A 10 -16.37 -12.82 -37.64
CA GLN A 10 -16.47 -11.85 -36.56
C GLN A 10 -16.33 -12.60 -35.24
N ASN A 11 -15.11 -12.65 -34.71
CA ASN A 11 -14.91 -12.84 -33.28
C ASN A 11 -15.49 -11.60 -32.61
N ALA A 12 -16.80 -11.68 -32.34
CA ALA A 12 -17.47 -10.82 -31.39
C ALA A 12 -16.74 -11.00 -30.05
N PHE A 13 -15.74 -10.14 -29.84
CA PHE A 13 -15.25 -9.82 -28.51
C PHE A 13 -16.48 -9.41 -27.73
N ASN A 14 -16.89 -10.26 -26.78
CA ASN A 14 -17.87 -9.93 -25.77
C ASN A 14 -17.32 -8.72 -25.00
N GLN A 15 -17.63 -7.52 -25.48
CA GLN A 15 -17.45 -6.23 -24.82
C GLN A 15 -18.62 -5.94 -23.88
N GLU A 16 -19.08 -6.95 -23.14
CA GLU A 16 -20.00 -6.74 -22.02
C GLU A 16 -19.21 -6.84 -20.73
N ASN A 17 -19.06 -5.69 -20.06
CA ASN A 17 -18.32 -5.43 -18.82
C ASN A 17 -16.83 -5.08 -18.95
N ALA A 18 -16.46 -4.33 -19.98
CA ALA A 18 -15.28 -3.45 -19.87
C ALA A 18 -15.65 -2.31 -18.91
N VAL A 19 -15.61 -2.57 -17.60
CA VAL A 19 -15.80 -1.53 -16.60
C VAL A 19 -14.65 -0.54 -16.77
N ASN A 20 -14.99 0.71 -17.06
CA ASN A 20 -13.99 1.76 -17.19
C ASN A 20 -13.26 1.88 -15.85
N PRO A 21 -11.92 1.72 -15.81
CA PRO A 21 -11.17 1.80 -14.57
C PRO A 21 -11.32 3.16 -13.88
N MET A 22 -11.66 4.22 -14.62
CA MET A 22 -12.00 5.52 -14.02
C MET A 22 -13.34 5.48 -13.27
N ASP A 23 -14.32 4.72 -13.75
CA ASP A 23 -15.63 4.59 -13.09
C ASP A 23 -15.52 3.75 -11.80
N LEU A 24 -14.60 2.78 -11.77
CA LEU A 24 -14.28 2.00 -10.56
C LEU A 24 -13.65 2.84 -9.44
N LEU A 25 -12.89 3.89 -9.78
CA LEU A 25 -12.28 4.80 -8.80
C LEU A 25 -13.32 5.65 -8.07
N PHE A 26 -14.50 5.86 -8.66
CA PHE A 26 -15.58 6.67 -8.10
C PHE A 26 -16.76 5.83 -7.57
N ASP A 27 -16.67 4.49 -7.67
CA ASP A 27 -17.68 3.58 -7.13
C ASP A 27 -17.43 3.32 -5.63
N GLU A 28 -18.30 3.91 -4.81
CA GLU A 28 -18.26 3.82 -3.35
C GLU A 28 -18.48 2.40 -2.82
N GLU A 29 -19.23 1.55 -3.55
CA GLU A 29 -19.48 0.17 -3.17
C GLU A 29 -18.27 -0.74 -3.48
N TRP A 30 -17.59 -0.46 -4.59
CA TRP A 30 -16.32 -1.10 -4.95
C TRP A 30 -15.20 -0.71 -3.96
N LEU A 31 -15.08 0.59 -3.64
CA LEU A 31 -14.17 1.10 -2.61
C LEU A 31 -14.39 0.45 -1.25
N ARG A 32 -15.65 0.28 -0.82
CA ARG A 32 -15.98 -0.39 0.44
C ARG A 32 -15.59 -1.88 0.44
N LYS A 33 -15.86 -2.62 -0.64
CA LYS A 33 -15.49 -4.04 -0.78
C LYS A 33 -13.97 -4.22 -0.86
N ALA A 34 -13.28 -3.28 -1.51
CA ALA A 34 -11.83 -3.19 -1.51
C ALA A 34 -11.29 -3.02 -0.08
N VAL A 35 -11.82 -2.08 0.71
CA VAL A 35 -11.47 -1.87 2.13
C VAL A 35 -11.76 -3.09 3.03
N GLU A 36 -12.79 -3.87 2.74
CA GLU A 36 -13.05 -5.13 3.46
C GLU A 36 -12.09 -6.26 3.06
N ALA A 37 -11.66 -6.30 1.80
CA ALA A 37 -10.61 -7.21 1.33
C ALA A 37 -9.24 -6.81 1.91
N GLU A 38 -8.96 -5.50 2.00
CA GLU A 38 -7.80 -4.92 2.65
C GLU A 38 -7.62 -5.39 4.08
N ASP A 39 -8.67 -5.37 4.91
CA ASP A 39 -8.56 -5.80 6.31
C ASP A 39 -8.23 -7.30 6.43
N LYS A 40 -8.61 -8.11 5.43
CA LYS A 40 -8.30 -9.55 5.35
C LYS A 40 -6.89 -9.85 4.84
N VAL A 41 -6.42 -9.16 3.81
CA VAL A 41 -5.07 -9.36 3.25
C VAL A 41 -4.01 -8.42 3.87
N GLY A 42 -4.46 -7.44 4.66
CA GLY A 42 -3.73 -6.28 5.18
C GLY A 42 -3.02 -5.46 4.11
N GLY A 43 -3.59 -5.36 2.91
CA GLY A 43 -3.32 -4.25 1.98
C GLY A 43 -4.04 -2.98 2.46
N ASN A 44 -3.77 -1.85 1.83
CA ASN A 44 -4.60 -0.64 1.95
C ASN A 44 -4.78 -0.17 0.50
N ILE A 45 -5.92 -0.44 -0.13
CA ILE A 45 -6.29 -0.06 -1.50
C ILE A 45 -6.58 1.45 -1.55
N GLY A 46 -7.00 2.06 -0.43
CA GLY A 46 -6.90 3.51 -0.22
C GLY A 46 -5.45 4.04 -0.28
N ALA A 47 -4.47 3.14 -0.22
CA ALA A 47 -3.07 3.48 -0.43
C ALA A 47 -2.68 3.75 -1.89
N GLY A 48 -3.60 3.67 -2.84
CA GLY A 48 -3.35 4.08 -4.22
C GLY A 48 -3.98 5.42 -4.62
N LEU A 49 -4.70 6.12 -3.73
CA LEU A 49 -5.62 7.20 -4.16
C LEU A 49 -5.30 8.60 -3.61
N ASP A 50 -4.66 8.70 -2.45
CA ASP A 50 -4.32 10.00 -1.87
C ASP A 50 -2.83 10.35 -2.10
N TRP A 51 -2.59 10.95 -3.26
CA TRP A 51 -1.30 11.43 -3.77
C TRP A 51 -1.01 12.90 -3.47
N GLY A 52 -1.84 13.55 -2.65
CA GLY A 52 -1.70 14.97 -2.35
C GLY A 52 -1.67 15.87 -3.60
N SER A 53 -0.90 16.95 -3.57
CA SER A 53 -0.83 17.93 -4.66
C SER A 53 -0.18 17.40 -5.95
N GLY A 54 0.54 16.27 -5.90
CA GLY A 54 1.18 15.65 -7.06
C GLY A 54 0.25 14.75 -7.89
N PHE A 55 -1.00 14.56 -7.47
CA PHE A 55 -1.94 13.66 -8.14
C PHE A 55 -2.20 14.06 -9.60
N GLY A 56 -2.36 15.36 -9.86
CA GLY A 56 -2.63 15.86 -11.22
C GLY A 56 -1.52 15.51 -12.21
N ASP A 57 -0.26 15.68 -11.80
CA ASP A 57 0.90 15.38 -12.62
C ASP A 57 1.07 13.86 -12.85
N LEU A 58 0.74 13.05 -11.84
CA LEU A 58 0.76 11.59 -11.95
C LEU A 58 -0.34 11.06 -12.87
N MET A 59 -1.52 11.69 -12.88
CA MET A 59 -2.61 11.33 -13.80
C MET A 59 -2.25 11.58 -15.28
N LEU A 60 -1.29 12.45 -15.56
CA LEU A 60 -0.75 12.65 -16.91
C LEU A 60 0.20 11.53 -17.35
N ASN A 61 0.62 10.65 -16.44
CA ASN A 61 1.43 9.47 -16.72
C ASN A 61 0.87 8.23 -15.99
N LEU A 62 -0.12 7.60 -16.62
CA LEU A 62 -0.84 6.42 -16.10
C LEU A 62 0.09 5.26 -15.75
N GLU A 63 1.17 5.06 -16.50
CA GLU A 63 2.14 4.01 -16.22
C GLU A 63 2.90 4.31 -14.92
N LEU A 64 3.39 5.54 -14.76
CA LEU A 64 4.08 5.97 -13.55
C LEU A 64 3.14 5.93 -12.33
N LEU A 65 1.87 6.30 -12.49
CA LEU A 65 0.84 6.18 -11.46
C LEU A 65 0.63 4.70 -11.05
N GLY A 66 0.57 3.79 -12.02
CA GLY A 66 0.50 2.34 -11.76
C GLY A 66 1.69 1.84 -10.96
N ARG A 67 2.92 2.16 -11.39
CA ARG A 67 4.16 1.75 -10.69
C ARG A 67 4.24 2.32 -9.28
N LEU A 68 3.84 3.57 -9.09
CA LEU A 68 3.85 4.21 -7.78
C LEU A 68 2.80 3.59 -6.84
N THR A 69 1.64 3.23 -7.36
CA THR A 69 0.61 2.48 -6.62
C THR A 69 1.16 1.12 -6.17
N THR A 70 1.73 0.33 -7.08
CA THR A 70 2.34 -0.97 -6.77
C THR A 70 3.46 -0.82 -5.74
N LEU A 71 4.31 0.20 -5.86
CA LEU A 71 5.38 0.49 -4.91
C LEU A 71 4.82 0.77 -3.52
N ARG A 72 3.81 1.63 -3.41
CA ARG A 72 3.19 1.98 -2.12
C ARG A 72 2.53 0.76 -1.47
N ILE A 73 1.81 -0.06 -2.23
CA ILE A 73 1.24 -1.32 -1.72
C ILE A 73 2.34 -2.24 -1.18
N SER A 74 3.42 -2.39 -1.95
CA SER A 74 4.55 -3.27 -1.61
C SER A 74 5.28 -2.82 -0.35
N LEU A 75 5.51 -1.51 -0.17
CA LEU A 75 6.10 -0.94 1.04
C LEU A 75 5.21 -1.14 2.28
N ASN A 76 3.90 -0.92 2.14
CA ASN A 76 2.94 -1.15 3.24
C ASN A 76 2.84 -2.62 3.65
N ARG A 77 3.04 -3.54 2.70
CA ARG A 77 3.13 -4.97 2.95
C ARG A 77 4.44 -5.32 3.66
N GLU A 78 5.58 -4.85 3.15
CA GLU A 78 6.89 -5.16 3.73
C GLU A 78 7.03 -4.63 5.15
N VAL A 79 6.60 -3.39 5.44
CA VAL A 79 6.66 -2.83 6.80
C VAL A 79 5.79 -3.62 7.79
N ARG A 80 4.63 -4.11 7.33
CA ARG A 80 3.77 -4.99 8.13
C ARG A 80 4.45 -6.32 8.42
N LEU A 81 5.07 -6.94 7.41
CA LEU A 81 5.80 -8.19 7.59
C LEU A 81 6.98 -8.03 8.56
N LEU A 82 7.71 -6.91 8.48
CA LEU A 82 8.79 -6.59 9.42
C LEU A 82 8.27 -6.50 10.86
N LEU A 83 7.24 -5.68 11.10
CA LEU A 83 6.69 -5.47 12.44
C LEU A 83 6.00 -6.72 13.01
N ASN A 84 5.35 -7.53 12.16
CA ASN A 84 4.82 -8.82 12.57
C ASN A 84 5.94 -9.77 13.04
N ASN A 85 7.07 -9.80 12.34
CA ASN A 85 8.20 -10.66 12.67
C ASN A 85 8.91 -10.25 13.96
N TRP A 86 8.75 -8.99 14.41
CA TRP A 86 9.30 -8.53 15.70
C TRP A 86 8.48 -9.00 16.91
N ASN A 87 7.34 -9.66 16.69
CA ASN A 87 6.52 -10.27 17.75
C ASN A 87 6.12 -9.29 18.86
N LEU A 88 5.68 -8.08 18.51
CA LEU A 88 5.26 -7.04 19.45
C LEU A 88 3.92 -7.33 20.17
N GLY A 89 3.40 -8.56 20.03
CA GLY A 89 2.14 -9.00 20.61
C GLY A 89 0.97 -8.10 20.20
N THR A 90 0.24 -7.59 21.19
CA THR A 90 -0.96 -6.76 20.96
C THR A 90 -0.62 -5.37 20.42
N ALA A 91 0.62 -4.91 20.59
CA ALA A 91 1.06 -3.60 20.08
C ALA A 91 1.38 -3.62 18.58
N THR A 92 1.47 -4.81 17.95
CA THR A 92 1.78 -4.94 16.51
C THR A 92 0.80 -4.15 15.64
N LYS A 93 -0.50 -4.20 15.94
CA LYS A 93 -1.52 -3.52 15.11
C LYS A 93 -1.32 -2.00 15.10
N ILE A 94 -1.07 -1.40 16.26
CA ILE A 94 -0.87 0.05 16.35
C ILE A 94 0.48 0.45 15.75
N ALA A 95 1.54 -0.32 15.97
CA ALA A 95 2.84 -0.08 15.36
C ALA A 95 2.77 -0.09 13.83
N VAL A 96 2.08 -1.08 13.25
CA VAL A 96 1.86 -1.16 11.79
C VAL A 96 1.07 0.05 11.31
N LYS A 97 -0.02 0.43 11.99
CA LYS A 97 -0.80 1.62 11.61
C LYS A 97 0.07 2.88 11.58
N THR A 98 0.82 3.14 12.65
CA THR A 98 1.70 4.31 12.75
C THR A 98 2.78 4.30 11.67
N ALA A 99 3.40 3.15 11.40
CA ALA A 99 4.41 3.04 10.35
C ALA A 99 3.85 3.36 8.96
N ARG A 100 2.63 2.90 8.66
CA ARG A 100 1.94 3.19 7.38
C ARG A 100 1.60 4.67 7.24
N GLU A 101 1.18 5.32 8.31
CA GLU A 101 0.93 6.76 8.33
C GLU A 101 2.21 7.55 8.06
N LYS A 102 3.34 7.16 8.67
CA LYS A 102 4.65 7.78 8.39
C LYS A 102 5.10 7.58 6.95
N LEU A 103 4.99 6.37 6.41
CA LEU A 103 5.28 6.09 5.00
C LEU A 103 4.44 6.96 4.07
N LEU A 104 3.14 7.10 4.36
CA LEU A 104 2.24 7.91 3.57
C LEU A 104 2.63 9.38 3.55
N GLN A 105 2.95 9.94 4.72
CA GLN A 105 3.42 11.32 4.83
C GLN A 105 4.68 11.54 3.96
N ARG A 106 5.64 10.62 4.02
CA ARG A 106 6.89 10.70 3.27
C ARG A 106 6.70 10.54 1.77
N LEU A 107 5.76 9.69 1.34
CA LEU A 107 5.44 9.49 -0.07
C LEU A 107 4.63 10.65 -0.68
N ARG A 108 3.81 11.35 0.10
CA ARG A 108 3.05 12.53 -0.38
C ARG A 108 3.92 13.75 -0.59
N LEU A 109 4.88 13.97 0.30
CA LEU A 109 5.78 15.12 0.27
C LEU A 109 7.22 14.65 0.45
N PRO A 110 7.78 13.92 -0.53
CA PRO A 110 9.14 13.42 -0.43
C PRO A 110 10.12 14.58 -0.46
N THR A 111 11.18 14.49 0.36
CA THR A 111 12.33 15.39 0.24
C THR A 111 13.03 15.13 -1.10
N PRO A 112 13.88 16.05 -1.60
CA PRO A 112 14.59 15.85 -2.86
C PRO A 112 15.39 14.52 -2.90
N GLU A 113 16.08 14.20 -1.81
CA GLU A 113 16.82 12.94 -1.62
C GLU A 113 15.89 11.72 -1.72
N VAL A 114 14.79 11.70 -0.95
CA VAL A 114 13.82 10.60 -0.97
C VAL A 114 13.18 10.45 -2.35
N LYS A 115 12.90 11.58 -3.02
CA LYS A 115 12.33 11.60 -4.37
C LYS A 115 13.25 10.92 -5.38
N GLU A 116 14.56 11.16 -5.30
CA GLU A 116 15.55 10.51 -6.17
C GLU A 116 15.55 8.99 -5.98
N HIS A 117 15.58 8.52 -4.74
CA HIS A 117 15.50 7.08 -4.44
C HIS A 117 14.20 6.44 -4.95
N ILE A 118 13.06 7.11 -4.79
CA ILE A 118 11.78 6.64 -5.32
C ILE A 118 11.84 6.53 -6.84
N LEU A 119 12.32 7.56 -7.53
CA LEU A 119 12.40 7.57 -8.99
C LEU A 119 13.32 6.46 -9.53
N VAL A 120 14.44 6.18 -8.85
CA VAL A 120 15.33 5.05 -9.19
C VAL A 120 14.59 3.72 -9.12
N VAL A 121 13.76 3.50 -8.09
CA VAL A 121 12.98 2.26 -7.95
C VAL A 121 11.87 2.20 -9.00
N LEU A 122 11.17 3.31 -9.24
CA LEU A 122 10.11 3.38 -10.26
C LEU A 122 10.64 3.13 -11.68
N GLY A 123 11.88 3.48 -11.96
CA GLY A 123 12.53 3.27 -13.26
C GLY A 123 12.99 1.83 -13.52
N ARG A 124 12.87 0.92 -12.55
CA ARG A 124 13.28 -0.49 -12.69
C ARG A 124 12.11 -1.34 -13.17
N ASP A 125 11.97 -1.45 -14.49
CA ASP A 125 10.89 -2.18 -15.16
C ASP A 125 10.73 -3.62 -14.61
N GLU A 126 11.82 -4.28 -14.25
CA GLU A 126 11.84 -5.66 -13.75
C GLU A 126 11.13 -5.85 -12.40
N LEU A 127 10.85 -4.77 -11.67
CA LEU A 127 10.12 -4.82 -10.40
C LEU A 127 8.61 -4.82 -10.60
N TYR A 128 8.13 -4.54 -11.81
CA TYR A 128 6.73 -4.32 -12.12
C TYR A 128 6.22 -5.35 -13.13
N GLY A 129 4.93 -5.70 -13.04
CA GLY A 129 4.31 -6.78 -13.82
C GLY A 129 3.52 -7.77 -12.97
N GLU A 130 3.77 -7.76 -11.66
CA GLU A 130 2.96 -8.44 -10.64
C GLU A 130 2.16 -7.42 -9.83
N GLU A 131 1.21 -7.92 -9.03
CA GLU A 131 0.39 -7.11 -8.10
C GLU A 131 1.25 -6.39 -7.04
N PHE A 132 2.41 -6.96 -6.69
CA PHE A 132 3.35 -6.44 -5.70
C PHE A 132 4.79 -6.72 -6.09
N ILE A 133 5.70 -5.85 -5.66
CA ILE A 133 7.14 -6.04 -5.80
C ILE A 133 7.57 -7.16 -4.87
N SER A 134 8.06 -8.26 -5.45
CA SER A 134 8.52 -9.43 -4.69
C SER A 134 9.95 -9.27 -4.14
N ASN A 135 10.74 -8.34 -4.68
CA ASN A 135 12.10 -8.07 -4.22
C ASN A 135 12.11 -7.32 -2.87
N ARG A 136 12.25 -8.09 -1.78
CA ARG A 136 12.24 -7.56 -0.40
C ARG A 136 13.48 -6.73 -0.05
N GLU A 137 14.62 -6.98 -0.68
CA GLU A 137 15.85 -6.24 -0.41
C GLU A 137 15.68 -4.78 -0.83
N ILE A 138 15.23 -4.54 -2.07
CA ILE A 138 14.93 -3.20 -2.58
C ILE A 138 13.87 -2.50 -1.74
N LEU A 139 12.82 -3.22 -1.33
CA LEU A 139 11.79 -2.65 -0.46
C LEU A 139 12.35 -2.24 0.89
N ARG A 140 13.25 -3.02 1.49
CA ARG A 140 13.87 -2.70 2.79
C ARG A 140 14.85 -1.55 2.70
N GLU A 141 15.64 -1.49 1.63
CA GLU A 141 16.51 -0.34 1.37
C GLU A 141 15.69 0.94 1.24
N LEU A 142 14.59 0.91 0.47
CA LEU A 142 13.72 2.06 0.33
C LEU A 142 13.00 2.41 1.63
N LEU A 143 12.59 1.42 2.43
CA LEU A 143 12.03 1.66 3.78
C LEU A 143 13.04 2.37 4.69
N ALA A 144 14.33 2.02 4.63
CA ALA A 144 15.36 2.67 5.44
C ALA A 144 15.58 4.15 5.04
N VAL A 145 15.35 4.49 3.77
CA VAL A 145 15.36 5.88 3.28
C VAL A 145 14.09 6.63 3.69
N LEU A 146 12.93 5.97 3.61
CA LEU A 146 11.63 6.58 3.89
C LEU A 146 11.35 6.77 5.39
N LEU A 147 11.70 5.79 6.20
CA LEU A 147 11.47 5.80 7.65
C LEU A 147 12.78 6.03 8.37
N LYS A 148 12.95 7.27 8.84
CA LYS A 148 14.14 7.67 9.58
C LYS A 148 14.07 7.19 11.02
N GLN A 149 15.18 7.32 11.74
CA GLN A 149 15.25 6.91 13.14
C GLN A 149 14.13 7.56 13.99
N GLU A 150 13.83 8.84 13.78
CA GLU A 150 12.75 9.53 14.51
C GLU A 150 11.35 8.92 14.26
N ASP A 151 11.14 8.33 13.07
CA ASP A 151 9.90 7.65 12.74
C ASP A 151 9.80 6.32 13.49
N TRP A 152 10.91 5.58 13.59
CA TRP A 152 10.98 4.35 14.39
C TRP A 152 10.80 4.60 15.89
N GLU A 153 11.39 5.68 16.40
CA GLU A 153 11.19 6.12 17.78
C GLU A 153 9.71 6.46 18.04
N THR A 154 9.06 7.14 17.09
CA THR A 154 7.62 7.43 17.16
C THR A 154 6.79 6.14 17.17
N ILE A 155 7.08 5.20 16.26
CA ILE A 155 6.38 3.90 16.19
C ILE A 155 6.53 3.14 17.52
N ALA A 156 7.74 3.11 18.08
CA ALA A 156 8.02 2.44 19.35
C ALA A 156 7.28 3.11 20.51
N ALA A 157 7.30 4.45 20.58
CA ALA A 157 6.61 5.20 21.63
C ALA A 157 5.09 4.94 21.61
N VAL A 158 4.45 5.05 20.44
CA VAL A 158 2.99 4.79 20.32
C VAL A 158 2.65 3.34 20.67
N ALA A 159 3.48 2.38 20.25
CA ALA A 159 3.29 0.97 20.60
C ALA A 159 3.40 0.73 22.11
N ALA A 160 4.39 1.33 22.77
CA ALA A 160 4.60 1.24 24.21
C ALA A 160 3.46 1.90 25.00
N ASP A 161 3.03 3.09 24.60
CA ASP A 161 1.93 3.82 25.24
C ASP A 161 0.62 3.05 25.12
N SER A 162 0.32 2.46 23.96
CA SER A 162 -0.87 1.62 23.77
C SER A 162 -0.85 0.38 24.68
N LEU A 163 0.32 -0.24 24.86
CA LEU A 163 0.46 -1.37 25.79
C LEU A 163 0.27 -0.93 27.24
N LYS A 164 0.86 0.21 27.62
CA LYS A 164 0.70 0.80 28.96
C LYS A 164 -0.76 1.09 29.26
N GLU A 165 -1.48 1.75 28.36
CA GLU A 165 -2.91 2.02 28.50
C GLU A 165 -3.71 0.74 28.72
N ARG A 166 -3.41 -0.31 27.95
CA ARG A 166 -4.08 -1.60 28.08
C ARG A 166 -3.82 -2.25 29.44
N ILE A 167 -2.59 -2.21 29.94
CA ILE A 167 -2.24 -2.73 31.27
C ILE A 167 -3.00 -1.95 32.35
N MET A 168 -2.98 -0.62 32.30
CA MET A 168 -3.66 0.24 33.29
C MET A 168 -5.19 0.06 33.27
N HIS A 169 -5.76 -0.12 32.07
CA HIS A 169 -7.16 -0.49 31.91
C HIS A 169 -7.45 -1.85 32.56
N GLN A 170 -6.63 -2.87 32.31
CA GLN A 170 -6.82 -4.19 32.90
C GLN A 170 -6.73 -4.14 34.43
N VAL A 171 -5.76 -3.43 35.01
CA VAL A 171 -5.65 -3.24 36.46
C VAL A 171 -6.89 -2.58 37.05
N SER A 172 -7.44 -1.58 36.34
CA SER A 172 -8.63 -0.85 36.78
C SER A 172 -9.92 -1.69 36.67
N VAL A 173 -10.04 -2.49 35.61
CA VAL A 173 -11.20 -3.36 35.34
C VAL A 173 -11.19 -4.62 36.19
N GLU A 174 -10.03 -5.26 36.32
CA GLU A 174 -9.91 -6.46 37.14
C GLU A 174 -10.08 -6.16 38.62
N LYS A 175 -9.94 -4.88 39.04
CA LYS A 175 -9.87 -4.44 40.45
C LYS A 175 -9.30 -5.59 41.25
N ILE A 176 -8.02 -5.96 41.02
CA ILE A 176 -7.37 -7.11 41.67
C ILE A 176 -7.83 -7.06 43.12
N SER A 177 -8.80 -7.94 43.43
CA SER A 177 -9.70 -7.69 44.53
C SER A 177 -8.88 -7.99 45.76
N ALA A 178 -8.47 -6.93 46.44
CA ALA A 178 -7.88 -7.01 47.75
C ALA A 178 -8.85 -7.71 48.70
#